data_AF-A0A958YCP4-F1
#
_entry.id   AF-A0A958YCP4-F1
#
_cell.length_a   1.000
_cell.length_b   1.000
_cell.length_c   1.000
_cell.angle_alpha   90.00
_cell.angle_beta   90.00
_cell.angle_gamma   90.00
#
_symmetry.space_group_name_H-M   'P 1'
#
loop_
_entity.id
_entity.type
_entity.pdbx_description
1 polymer ?
#
loop_
_entity_poly.entity_id
_entity_poly.type
_entity_poly.pdbx_seq_one_letter_code
_entity_poly.pdbx_strand_id
1 'polypeptide(L)'
;MRWTLKPKPEPTKVRSLQEALQTEEQIAALLVQRGIETYEEAKKFFRPSLDDLHDPFLMKDMGKAVDRIEKAVAKEENILVYGDYDVDGTTAVSLMSSYLKTKTETVATYIPDRYDEGYGISFQGIDFAEDNGFTLIIALDCGIKALDKVMYAKEKGIDFIICDHHRPGDEIPQAVAVLDPKRDDCEYPYKELCGCGVGFKLIQALAQKDGHSVEELTGYLDLVAIAIGADIVPITGENRALAYFGLQVINTNPRVGIKAIIDQIKKQELTITDVVFVIAPRINAAGRMKHGNYAVTLLTETEYHLAVNYALEIDSFNTERRETDEQITREALEQIEKQKEQERFTTVVYSETWHKGVIGIVASRLTETYYRPTLVFTKSGDKLAASARSVSGFDVYNALEACAEYIEQFGGHKYAAGLTLKEENYEAFKQAFETEVSKTIDQSLLTPEIKIDSELNIEDVTSKFYRILKQFAPFGPGNMTPIFMTQKVYDTGFGKCVGDDGSHLRITVSSTPQSDQKIVAIGFGLGNKYNLITNRKPFKIVYSIDENHWNGTTSLQLKLRDLK
;
A
#
# COMPACT_ATOMS: atom_id res chain seq x y z
N MET A 1 11.20 -4.40 -21.46
CA MET A 1 11.64 -3.83 -20.17
C MET A 1 13.14 -3.56 -20.19
N ARG A 2 13.54 -2.43 -19.60
CA ARG A 2 14.94 -2.08 -19.33
C ARG A 2 15.41 -2.82 -18.08
N TRP A 3 16.61 -3.38 -18.10
CA TRP A 3 17.21 -4.07 -16.95
C TRP A 3 18.32 -3.20 -16.39
N THR A 4 18.26 -2.88 -15.11
CA THR A 4 19.24 -2.01 -14.44
C THR A 4 19.78 -2.73 -13.21
N LEU A 5 21.05 -3.15 -13.26
CA LEU A 5 21.74 -3.71 -12.10
C LEU A 5 22.09 -2.59 -11.13
N LYS A 6 21.71 -2.75 -9.85
CA LYS A 6 22.06 -1.79 -8.81
C LYS A 6 23.59 -1.73 -8.62
N PRO A 7 24.13 -0.57 -8.20
CA PRO A 7 25.54 -0.47 -7.82
C PRO A 7 25.89 -1.50 -6.75
N LYS A 8 27.08 -2.09 -6.85
CA LYS A 8 27.57 -3.02 -5.81
C LYS A 8 27.83 -2.22 -4.51
N PRO A 9 27.39 -2.74 -3.35
CA PRO A 9 27.72 -2.13 -2.06
C PRO A 9 29.22 -2.15 -1.78
N GLU A 10 29.67 -1.38 -0.80
CA GLU A 10 31.09 -1.27 -0.44
C GLU A 10 31.65 -2.65 -0.01
N PRO A 11 32.67 -3.19 -0.70
CA PRO A 11 33.13 -4.57 -0.46
C PRO A 11 33.62 -4.85 0.97
N THR A 12 34.20 -3.85 1.63
CA THR A 12 34.67 -3.91 3.02
C THR A 12 33.51 -4.16 3.99
N LYS A 13 32.40 -3.43 3.84
CA LYS A 13 31.19 -3.57 4.64
C LYS A 13 30.54 -4.93 4.42
N VAL A 14 30.42 -5.35 3.16
CA VAL A 14 29.89 -6.68 2.81
C VAL A 14 30.69 -7.78 3.48
N ARG A 15 32.03 -7.74 3.35
CA ARG A 15 32.91 -8.75 3.94
C ARG A 15 32.82 -8.77 5.47
N SER A 16 32.84 -7.60 6.11
CA SER A 16 32.70 -7.49 7.56
C SER A 16 31.40 -8.13 8.06
N LEU A 17 30.29 -7.83 7.40
CA LEU A 17 28.99 -8.37 7.77
C LEU A 17 28.87 -9.86 7.45
N GLN A 18 29.45 -10.31 6.34
CA GLN A 18 29.54 -11.72 5.96
C GLN A 18 30.27 -12.55 7.02
N GLU A 19 31.43 -12.07 7.48
CA GLU A 19 32.24 -12.71 8.51
C GLU A 19 31.49 -12.73 9.86
N ALA A 20 30.84 -11.63 10.23
CA ALA A 20 30.07 -11.53 11.47
C ALA A 20 28.82 -12.42 11.51
N LEU A 21 28.10 -12.55 10.38
CA LEU A 21 26.87 -13.34 10.28
C LEU A 21 27.09 -14.79 9.84
N GLN A 22 28.29 -15.13 9.38
CA GLN A 22 28.63 -16.45 8.80
C GLN A 22 27.66 -16.87 7.68
N THR A 23 27.35 -15.92 6.79
CA THR A 23 26.41 -16.11 5.66
C THR A 23 27.11 -15.96 4.31
N GLU A 24 26.36 -16.19 3.24
CA GLU A 24 26.79 -16.03 1.85
C GLU A 24 26.98 -14.53 1.53
N GLU A 25 27.95 -14.21 0.66
CA GLU A 25 28.28 -12.82 0.26
C GLU A 25 27.05 -12.06 -0.23
N GLN A 26 26.17 -12.72 -1.00
CA GLN A 26 24.97 -12.12 -1.55
C GLN A 26 23.96 -11.74 -0.47
N ILE A 27 23.86 -12.49 0.64
CA ILE A 27 23.00 -12.11 1.77
C ILE A 27 23.54 -10.85 2.45
N ALA A 28 24.85 -10.81 2.72
CA ALA A 28 25.49 -9.64 3.31
C ALA A 28 25.37 -8.41 2.39
N ALA A 29 25.55 -8.58 1.08
CA ALA A 29 25.35 -7.52 0.10
C ALA A 29 23.92 -6.99 0.09
N LEU A 30 22.91 -7.86 0.18
CA LEU A 30 21.51 -7.45 0.26
C LEU A 30 21.18 -6.66 1.53
N LEU A 31 21.83 -6.96 2.66
CA LEU A 31 21.70 -6.19 3.91
C LEU A 31 22.34 -4.81 3.76
N VAL A 32 23.57 -4.72 3.25
CA VAL A 32 24.26 -3.42 3.05
C VAL A 32 23.50 -2.54 2.06
N GLN A 33 22.89 -3.10 1.01
CA GLN A 33 22.00 -2.36 0.10
C GLN A 33 20.76 -1.77 0.78
N ARG A 34 20.39 -2.27 1.96
CA ARG A 34 19.29 -1.77 2.80
C ARG A 34 19.77 -0.84 3.92
N GLY A 35 21.05 -0.46 3.90
CA GLY A 35 21.67 0.36 4.95
C GLY A 35 21.95 -0.39 6.25
N ILE A 36 21.96 -1.73 6.22
CA ILE A 36 22.29 -2.58 7.37
C ILE A 36 23.75 -2.97 7.23
N GLU A 37 24.60 -2.42 8.09
CA GLU A 37 26.06 -2.49 7.93
C GLU A 37 26.76 -3.15 9.11
N THR A 38 26.05 -3.34 10.24
CA THR A 38 26.57 -3.94 11.47
C THR A 38 25.82 -5.20 11.88
N TYR A 39 26.44 -5.99 12.75
CA TYR A 39 25.80 -7.18 13.33
C TYR A 39 24.54 -6.84 14.12
N GLU A 40 24.55 -5.77 14.93
CA GLU A 40 23.38 -5.39 15.73
C GLU A 40 22.22 -4.91 14.86
N GLU A 41 22.48 -4.15 13.80
CA GLU A 41 21.45 -3.77 12.83
C GLU A 41 20.87 -5.00 12.12
N ALA A 42 21.71 -5.96 11.72
CA ALA A 42 21.27 -7.19 11.09
C ALA A 42 20.44 -8.06 12.07
N LYS A 43 20.86 -8.15 13.33
CA LYS A 43 20.12 -8.84 14.39
C LYS A 43 18.75 -8.21 14.58
N LYS A 44 18.65 -6.89 14.72
CA LYS A 44 17.38 -6.16 14.80
C LYS A 44 16.51 -6.39 13.57
N PHE A 45 17.10 -6.36 12.37
CA PHE A 45 16.39 -6.62 11.12
C PHE A 45 15.80 -8.03 11.04
N PHE A 46 16.58 -9.06 11.42
CA PHE A 46 16.14 -10.45 11.37
C PHE A 46 15.27 -10.87 12.55
N ARG A 47 15.35 -10.17 13.68
CA ARG A 47 14.63 -10.46 14.92
C ARG A 47 13.93 -9.20 15.43
N PRO A 48 12.85 -8.75 14.76
CA PRO A 48 12.07 -7.63 15.26
C PRO A 48 11.58 -7.91 16.69
N SER A 49 11.62 -6.88 17.54
CA SER A 49 11.08 -6.89 18.91
C SER A 49 10.05 -5.77 19.08
N LEU A 50 9.12 -5.92 20.03
CA LEU A 50 8.25 -4.81 20.43
C LEU A 50 9.04 -3.70 21.15
N ASP A 51 10.21 -4.03 21.72
CA ASP A 51 11.16 -3.06 22.25
C ASP A 51 11.78 -2.16 21.16
N ASP A 52 11.64 -2.53 19.88
CA ASP A 52 12.10 -1.68 18.78
C ASP A 52 11.19 -0.48 18.52
N LEU A 53 10.01 -0.44 19.15
CA LEU A 53 9.07 0.67 19.08
C LEU A 53 9.58 1.84 19.92
N HIS A 54 9.44 3.05 19.39
CA HIS A 54 9.86 4.25 20.10
C HIS A 54 8.87 4.61 21.21
N ASP A 55 9.32 5.37 22.20
CA ASP A 55 8.43 5.93 23.22
C ASP A 55 7.39 6.86 22.53
N PRO A 56 6.07 6.58 22.65
CA PRO A 56 5.05 7.39 22.01
C PRO A 56 5.05 8.85 22.49
N PHE A 57 5.53 9.14 23.71
CA PHE A 57 5.60 10.51 24.24
C PHE A 57 6.67 11.38 23.59
N LEU A 58 7.56 10.80 22.77
CA LEU A 58 8.45 11.56 21.89
C LEU A 58 7.68 12.24 20.74
N MET A 59 6.45 11.79 20.45
CA MET A 59 5.61 12.41 19.45
C MET A 59 5.01 13.71 20.00
N LYS A 60 5.18 14.80 19.24
CA LYS A 60 4.71 16.12 19.64
C LYS A 60 3.21 16.10 19.94
N ASP A 61 2.83 16.75 21.03
CA ASP A 61 1.47 16.83 21.57
C ASP A 61 0.85 15.51 22.07
N MET A 62 1.58 14.39 22.10
CA MET A 62 1.08 13.10 22.63
C MET A 62 0.51 13.24 24.04
N GLY A 63 1.23 13.93 24.94
CA GLY A 63 0.74 14.19 26.30
C GLY A 63 -0.58 14.96 26.35
N LYS A 64 -0.75 15.99 25.50
CA LYS A 64 -2.00 16.77 25.42
C LYS A 64 -3.16 15.92 24.91
N ALA A 65 -2.91 15.06 23.93
CA ALA A 65 -3.92 14.14 23.40
C ALA A 65 -4.39 13.17 24.51
N VAL A 66 -3.43 12.53 25.19
CA VAL A 66 -3.70 11.61 26.32
C VAL A 66 -4.51 12.30 27.41
N ASP A 67 -4.08 13.47 27.88
CA ASP A 67 -4.77 14.21 28.95
C ASP A 67 -6.19 14.61 28.55
N ARG A 68 -6.41 14.98 27.28
CA ARG A 68 -7.73 15.36 26.78
C ARG A 68 -8.67 14.16 26.67
N ILE A 69 -8.18 13.00 26.24
CA ILE A 69 -8.96 11.76 26.14
C ILE A 69 -9.34 11.27 27.54
N GLU A 70 -8.39 11.23 28.48
CA GLU A 70 -8.70 10.83 29.85
C GLU A 70 -9.69 11.77 30.52
N LYS A 71 -9.60 13.07 30.26
CA LYS A 71 -10.59 14.03 30.74
C LYS A 71 -11.98 13.73 30.16
N ALA A 72 -12.09 13.39 28.88
CA ALA A 72 -13.35 12.98 28.28
C ALA A 72 -13.90 11.72 28.95
N VAL A 73 -13.07 10.69 29.10
CA VAL A 73 -13.45 9.42 29.75
C VAL A 73 -13.91 9.65 31.20
N ALA A 74 -13.14 10.40 32.00
CA ALA A 74 -13.46 10.68 33.39
C ALA A 74 -14.73 11.52 33.58
N LYS A 75 -15.14 12.27 32.55
CA LYS A 75 -16.35 13.10 32.55
C LYS A 75 -17.51 12.46 31.79
N GLU A 76 -17.34 11.24 31.29
CA GLU A 76 -18.33 10.55 30.44
C GLU A 76 -18.76 11.41 29.24
N GLU A 77 -17.82 12.19 28.69
CA GLU A 77 -18.05 12.97 27.47
C GLU A 77 -18.26 12.03 26.27
N ASN A 78 -19.13 12.43 25.35
CA ASN A 78 -19.31 11.72 24.08
C ASN A 78 -18.09 11.97 23.16
N ILE A 79 -17.45 10.88 22.73
CA ILE A 79 -16.28 10.87 21.86
C ILE A 79 -16.65 10.32 20.48
N LEU A 80 -16.36 11.09 19.44
CA LEU A 80 -16.51 10.65 18.06
C LEU A 80 -15.15 10.30 17.47
N VAL A 81 -14.94 9.03 17.15
CA VAL A 81 -13.74 8.55 16.44
C VAL A 81 -14.00 8.70 14.94
N TYR A 82 -13.23 9.58 14.30
CA TYR A 82 -13.42 10.00 12.93
C TYR A 82 -12.23 9.52 12.08
N GLY A 83 -12.46 9.01 10.88
CA GLY A 83 -11.36 8.73 9.95
C GLY A 83 -11.78 8.73 8.50
N ASP A 84 -10.84 8.54 7.59
CA ASP A 84 -11.14 8.53 6.15
C ASP A 84 -11.76 7.19 5.69
N TYR A 85 -12.33 7.19 4.48
CA TYR A 85 -13.06 6.06 3.91
C TYR A 85 -12.20 4.95 3.31
N ASP A 86 -10.87 5.09 3.31
CA ASP A 86 -9.97 4.07 2.81
C ASP A 86 -9.58 3.05 3.90
N VAL A 87 -8.64 2.17 3.59
CA VAL A 87 -8.27 1.08 4.50
C VAL A 87 -7.51 1.60 5.73
N ASP A 88 -6.65 2.60 5.57
CA ASP A 88 -5.88 3.13 6.69
C ASP A 88 -6.82 3.86 7.66
N GLY A 89 -7.65 4.77 7.15
CA GLY A 89 -8.69 5.45 7.93
C GLY A 89 -9.67 4.50 8.62
N THR A 90 -10.26 3.54 7.89
CA THR A 90 -11.23 2.61 8.50
C THR A 90 -10.58 1.68 9.54
N THR A 91 -9.35 1.19 9.30
CA THR A 91 -8.65 0.38 10.30
C THR A 91 -8.21 1.20 11.51
N ALA A 92 -7.82 2.47 11.32
CA ALA A 92 -7.49 3.36 12.42
C ALA A 92 -8.72 3.63 13.31
N VAL A 93 -9.87 3.94 12.71
CA VAL A 93 -11.14 4.12 13.42
C VAL A 93 -11.54 2.86 14.17
N SER A 94 -11.43 1.67 13.56
CA SER A 94 -11.67 0.41 14.25
C SER A 94 -10.71 0.18 15.42
N LEU A 95 -9.43 0.50 15.27
CA LEU A 95 -8.42 0.35 16.33
C LEU A 95 -8.75 1.24 17.53
N MET A 96 -8.93 2.54 17.28
CA MET A 96 -9.16 3.52 18.35
C MET A 96 -10.50 3.30 19.03
N SER A 97 -11.57 3.07 18.26
CA SER A 97 -12.90 2.85 18.84
C SER A 97 -12.98 1.55 19.64
N SER A 98 -12.39 0.45 19.17
CA SER A 98 -12.31 -0.79 19.93
C SER A 98 -11.54 -0.60 21.23
N TYR A 99 -10.42 0.14 21.22
CA TYR A 99 -9.66 0.42 22.44
C TYR A 99 -10.44 1.30 23.42
N LEU A 100 -11.01 2.43 22.97
CA LEU A 100 -11.75 3.35 23.85
C LEU A 100 -13.02 2.73 24.43
N LYS A 101 -13.67 1.80 23.71
CA LYS A 101 -14.82 1.03 24.24
C LYS A 101 -14.47 0.13 25.43
N THR A 102 -13.19 -0.16 25.66
CA THR A 102 -12.74 -0.82 26.90
C THR A 102 -12.70 0.13 28.10
N LYS A 103 -12.79 1.44 27.87
CA LYS A 103 -12.66 2.50 28.87
C LYS A 103 -13.97 3.27 29.13
N THR A 104 -14.79 3.46 28.10
CA THR A 104 -16.07 4.17 28.20
C THR A 104 -17.08 3.66 27.16
N GLU A 105 -18.37 3.77 27.48
CA GLU A 105 -19.47 3.38 26.58
C GLU A 105 -19.86 4.52 25.61
N THR A 106 -19.38 5.74 25.84
CA THR A 106 -19.77 6.96 25.10
C THR A 106 -18.94 7.19 23.82
N VAL A 107 -18.68 6.12 23.05
CA VAL A 107 -17.85 6.16 21.82
C VAL A 107 -18.67 5.81 20.60
N ALA A 108 -18.67 6.71 19.61
CA ALA A 108 -19.19 6.44 18.27
C ALA A 108 -18.11 6.58 17.20
N THR A 109 -18.39 6.09 16.00
CA THR A 109 -17.50 6.16 14.84
C THR A 109 -18.12 6.97 13.73
N TYR A 110 -17.30 7.72 12.99
CA TYR A 110 -17.70 8.44 11.79
C TYR A 110 -16.69 8.20 10.66
N ILE A 111 -17.21 7.96 9.47
CA ILE A 111 -16.44 7.89 8.23
C ILE A 111 -17.19 8.79 7.25
N PRO A 112 -16.55 9.75 6.57
CA PRO A 112 -17.22 10.61 5.61
C PRO A 112 -17.65 9.82 4.36
N ASP A 113 -18.74 10.24 3.75
CA ASP A 113 -19.14 9.71 2.45
C ASP A 113 -18.19 10.20 1.34
N ARG A 114 -17.66 9.26 0.55
CA ARG A 114 -16.69 9.55 -0.53
C ARG A 114 -17.24 10.51 -1.59
N TYR A 115 -18.54 10.49 -1.83
CA TYR A 115 -19.19 11.22 -2.90
C TYR A 115 -19.80 12.54 -2.43
N ASP A 116 -20.48 12.51 -1.28
CA ASP A 116 -21.20 13.67 -0.75
C ASP A 116 -20.27 14.61 0.04
N GLU A 117 -19.38 14.06 0.85
CA GLU A 117 -18.47 14.81 1.73
C GLU A 117 -17.06 14.95 1.15
N GLY A 118 -16.61 13.91 0.45
CA GLY A 118 -15.27 13.83 -0.08
C GLY A 118 -14.24 13.39 0.97
N TYR A 119 -12.97 13.63 0.69
CA TYR A 119 -11.85 13.16 1.50
C TYR A 119 -11.63 14.01 2.76
N GLY A 120 -11.38 13.33 3.89
CA GLY A 120 -10.97 13.94 5.15
C GLY A 120 -12.11 14.61 5.93
N ILE A 121 -11.75 15.56 6.82
CA ILE A 121 -12.73 16.22 7.70
C ILE A 121 -13.77 17.00 6.90
N SER A 122 -15.05 16.80 7.22
CA SER A 122 -16.17 17.48 6.58
C SER A 122 -16.91 18.39 7.58
N PHE A 123 -17.58 19.43 7.05
CA PHE A 123 -18.49 20.24 7.87
C PHE A 123 -19.69 19.41 8.34
N GLN A 124 -20.22 18.54 7.47
CA GLN A 124 -21.33 17.64 7.79
C GLN A 124 -21.02 16.71 8.97
N GLY A 125 -19.80 16.17 9.04
CA GLY A 125 -19.38 15.33 10.16
C GLY A 125 -19.21 16.10 11.47
N ILE A 126 -18.84 17.38 11.41
CA ILE A 126 -18.81 18.26 12.60
C ILE A 126 -20.24 18.63 13.03
N ASP A 127 -21.13 18.91 12.08
CA ASP A 127 -22.55 19.15 12.37
C ASP A 127 -23.20 17.92 13.01
N PHE A 128 -22.91 16.72 12.48
CA PHE A 128 -23.31 15.46 13.11
C PHE A 128 -22.80 15.34 14.54
N ALA A 129 -21.54 15.72 14.78
CA ALA A 129 -20.95 15.68 16.11
C ALA A 129 -21.69 16.63 17.08
N GLU A 130 -21.98 17.86 16.66
CA GLU A 130 -22.74 18.83 17.46
C GLU A 130 -24.18 18.34 17.74
N ASP A 131 -24.89 17.92 16.70
CA ASP A 131 -26.30 17.48 16.77
C ASP A 131 -26.50 16.28 17.71
N ASN A 132 -25.45 15.48 17.91
CA ASN A 132 -25.44 14.30 18.77
C ASN A 132 -24.67 14.52 20.09
N GLY A 133 -24.30 15.76 20.40
CA GLY A 133 -23.69 16.14 21.67
C GLY A 133 -22.29 15.57 21.91
N PHE A 134 -21.53 15.29 20.83
CA PHE A 134 -20.11 14.96 20.93
C PHE A 134 -19.32 16.22 21.28
N THR A 135 -18.38 16.10 22.22
CA THR A 135 -17.53 17.24 22.67
C THR A 135 -16.05 17.03 22.35
N LEU A 136 -15.70 15.84 21.86
CA LEU A 136 -14.37 15.48 21.40
C LEU A 136 -14.46 14.68 20.11
N ILE A 137 -13.77 15.13 19.07
CA ILE A 137 -13.47 14.37 17.86
C ILE A 137 -12.01 13.91 17.90
N ILE A 138 -11.79 12.61 17.71
CA ILE A 138 -10.46 12.04 17.49
C ILE A 138 -10.39 11.66 16.01
N ALA A 139 -9.76 12.51 15.21
CA ALA A 139 -9.55 12.30 13.78
C ALA A 139 -8.31 11.42 13.55
N LEU A 140 -8.46 10.42 12.69
CA LEU A 140 -7.44 9.43 12.38
C LEU A 140 -7.25 9.36 10.86
N ASP A 141 -5.99 9.33 10.42
CA ASP A 141 -5.62 9.30 9.00
C ASP A 141 -6.15 10.50 8.18
N CYS A 142 -6.52 11.58 8.87
CA CYS A 142 -6.98 12.80 8.25
C CYS A 142 -6.90 13.97 9.23
N GLY A 143 -6.96 15.19 8.68
CA GLY A 143 -7.15 16.41 9.45
C GLY A 143 -5.96 17.36 9.46
N ILE A 144 -4.74 16.95 9.09
CA ILE A 144 -3.55 17.82 9.18
C ILE A 144 -3.64 19.10 8.33
N LYS A 145 -4.54 19.14 7.33
CA LYS A 145 -4.82 20.32 6.48
C LYS A 145 -6.19 20.94 6.73
N ALA A 146 -6.93 20.49 7.75
CA ALA A 146 -8.31 20.88 7.98
C ALA A 146 -8.45 22.16 8.82
N LEU A 147 -7.76 23.24 8.44
CA LEU A 147 -7.71 24.51 9.18
C LEU A 147 -9.09 25.07 9.50
N ASP A 148 -9.89 25.36 8.45
CA ASP A 148 -11.21 25.99 8.60
C ASP A 148 -12.21 25.11 9.35
N LYS A 149 -12.12 23.79 9.14
CA LYS A 149 -13.04 22.81 9.74
C LYS A 149 -12.78 22.65 11.24
N VAL A 150 -11.53 22.59 11.65
CA VAL A 150 -11.17 22.56 13.08
C VAL A 150 -11.55 23.86 13.78
N MET A 151 -11.40 25.01 13.10
CA MET A 151 -11.90 26.29 13.61
C MET A 151 -13.42 26.30 13.77
N TYR A 152 -14.16 25.80 12.77
CA TYR A 152 -15.62 25.66 12.84
C TYR A 152 -16.07 24.75 13.99
N ALA A 153 -15.41 23.61 14.18
CA ALA A 153 -15.69 22.73 15.32
C ALA A 153 -15.46 23.41 16.67
N LYS A 154 -14.41 24.22 16.78
CA LYS A 154 -14.11 25.00 17.98
C LYS A 154 -15.18 26.04 18.29
N GLU A 155 -15.76 26.69 17.28
CA GLU A 155 -16.90 27.61 17.44
C GLU A 155 -18.14 26.87 18.00
N LYS A 156 -18.29 25.59 17.67
CA LYS A 156 -19.32 24.69 18.19
C LYS A 156 -18.99 24.04 19.53
N GLY A 157 -17.85 24.39 20.13
CA GLY A 157 -17.41 23.83 21.41
C GLY A 157 -16.94 22.37 21.35
N ILE A 158 -16.54 21.90 20.16
CA ILE A 158 -16.03 20.56 19.93
C ILE A 158 -14.51 20.59 19.85
N ASP A 159 -13.86 19.86 20.75
CA ASP A 159 -12.40 19.71 20.72
C ASP A 159 -11.97 18.70 19.64
N PHE A 160 -10.80 18.93 19.05
CA PHE A 160 -10.16 18.00 18.11
C PHE A 160 -8.86 17.45 18.67
N ILE A 161 -8.63 16.15 18.46
CA ILE A 161 -7.31 15.52 18.44
C ILE A 161 -7.13 14.97 17.04
N ILE A 162 -6.06 15.36 16.37
CA ILE A 162 -5.73 14.88 15.02
C ILE A 162 -4.60 13.87 15.13
N CYS A 163 -4.74 12.70 14.53
CA CYS A 163 -3.72 11.67 14.36
C CYS A 163 -3.55 11.44 12.86
N ASP A 164 -2.51 12.00 12.28
CA ASP A 164 -2.32 12.02 10.84
C ASP A 164 -0.86 11.72 10.50
N HIS A 165 -0.61 11.39 9.24
CA HIS A 165 0.69 11.05 8.70
C HIS A 165 0.90 11.67 7.30
N HIS A 166 -0.07 12.42 6.78
CA HIS A 166 0.08 13.18 5.56
C HIS A 166 1.09 14.33 5.73
N ARG A 167 1.56 14.91 4.63
CA ARG A 167 2.48 16.06 4.75
C ARG A 167 1.73 17.27 5.30
N PRO A 168 2.21 17.91 6.39
CA PRO A 168 1.66 19.16 6.87
C PRO A 168 1.70 20.26 5.80
N GLY A 169 0.79 21.23 5.92
CA GLY A 169 0.91 22.51 5.20
C GLY A 169 1.83 23.49 5.94
N ASP A 170 1.94 24.71 5.42
CA ASP A 170 2.70 25.79 6.07
C ASP A 170 2.11 26.15 7.45
N GLU A 171 0.80 25.97 7.60
CA GLU A 171 0.07 26.07 8.86
C GLU A 171 -0.59 24.72 9.20
N ILE A 172 -0.71 24.44 10.51
CA ILE A 172 -1.43 23.27 11.03
C ILE A 172 -2.67 23.69 11.84
N PRO A 173 -3.72 22.83 11.93
CA PRO A 173 -4.96 23.20 12.58
C PRO A 173 -4.81 23.49 14.07
N GLN A 174 -5.63 24.40 14.59
CA GLN A 174 -5.67 24.77 16.01
C GLN A 174 -6.46 23.76 16.85
N ALA A 175 -6.14 22.47 16.73
CA ALA A 175 -6.68 21.39 17.53
C ALA A 175 -6.04 21.37 18.94
N VAL A 176 -6.63 20.62 19.88
CA VAL A 176 -6.05 20.41 21.22
C VAL A 176 -4.70 19.71 21.13
N ALA A 177 -4.59 18.74 20.21
CA ALA A 177 -3.37 18.03 19.88
C ALA A 177 -3.35 17.64 18.40
N VAL A 178 -2.17 17.69 17.79
CA VAL A 178 -1.93 17.25 16.40
C VAL A 178 -0.77 16.25 16.41
N LEU A 179 -1.09 14.97 16.42
CA LEU A 179 -0.13 13.88 16.37
C LEU A 179 0.19 13.57 14.93
N ASP A 180 1.32 14.09 14.45
CA ASP A 180 1.86 13.77 13.14
C ASP A 180 3.39 13.77 13.22
N PRO A 181 4.05 12.62 12.95
CA PRO A 181 5.50 12.55 13.02
C PRO A 181 6.18 13.44 11.99
N LYS A 182 5.54 13.79 10.87
CA LYS A 182 6.10 14.60 9.76
C LYS A 182 6.02 16.10 10.00
N ARG A 183 5.48 16.56 11.14
CA ARG A 183 5.59 17.96 11.58
C ARG A 183 7.06 18.36 11.72
N ASP A 184 7.37 19.57 11.26
CA ASP A 184 8.73 20.13 11.37
C ASP A 184 9.20 20.29 12.82
N ASP A 185 8.27 20.48 13.77
CA ASP A 185 8.55 20.64 15.21
C ASP A 185 8.42 19.32 16.02
N CYS A 186 8.26 18.18 15.35
CA CYS A 186 8.13 16.88 15.98
C CYS A 186 9.45 16.09 15.90
N GLU A 187 10.03 15.75 17.05
CA GLU A 187 11.29 15.02 17.15
C GLU A 187 11.12 13.48 17.11
N TYR A 188 9.89 13.00 16.90
CA TYR A 188 9.60 11.56 16.88
C TYR A 188 10.52 10.84 15.88
N PRO A 189 11.25 9.77 16.26
CA PRO A 189 12.37 9.27 15.45
C PRO A 189 11.98 8.64 14.11
N TYR A 190 10.74 8.14 13.98
CA TYR A 190 10.29 7.42 12.78
C TYR A 190 9.14 8.15 12.08
N LYS A 191 9.37 8.60 10.84
CA LYS A 191 8.48 9.53 10.11
C LYS A 191 7.43 8.86 9.23
N GLU A 192 7.52 7.55 9.05
CA GLU A 192 6.81 6.83 7.99
C GLU A 192 5.65 5.97 8.52
N LEU A 193 5.14 6.26 9.73
CA LEU A 193 3.92 5.60 10.22
C LEU A 193 2.74 5.87 9.25
N CYS A 194 1.83 4.90 9.13
CA CYS A 194 0.50 5.09 8.57
C CYS A 194 -0.43 5.76 9.60
N GLY A 195 -1.60 6.26 9.20
CA GLY A 195 -2.59 6.87 10.09
C GLY A 195 -3.01 5.94 11.24
N CYS A 196 -3.28 4.67 10.94
CA CYS A 196 -3.54 3.62 11.92
C CYS A 196 -2.31 3.34 12.81
N GLY A 197 -1.10 3.48 12.26
CA GLY A 197 0.15 3.41 13.03
C GLY A 197 0.29 4.54 14.05
N VAL A 198 -0.08 5.77 13.69
CA VAL A 198 -0.14 6.91 14.63
C VAL A 198 -1.22 6.68 15.69
N GLY A 199 -2.40 6.17 15.29
CA GLY A 199 -3.45 5.74 16.21
C GLY A 199 -2.97 4.65 17.19
N PHE A 200 -2.15 3.70 16.72
CA PHE A 200 -1.52 2.69 17.58
C PHE A 200 -0.58 3.32 18.62
N LYS A 201 0.22 4.32 18.23
CA LYS A 201 1.08 5.05 19.19
C LYS A 201 0.26 5.79 20.25
N LEU A 202 -0.90 6.33 19.88
CA LEU A 202 -1.79 6.98 20.84
C LEU A 202 -2.38 5.98 21.85
N ILE A 203 -2.87 4.82 21.42
CA ILE A 203 -3.33 3.80 22.36
C ILE A 203 -2.18 3.21 23.19
N GLN A 204 -0.96 3.17 22.65
CA GLN A 204 0.24 2.82 23.41
C GLN A 204 0.50 3.83 24.53
N ALA A 205 0.40 5.13 24.27
CA ALA A 205 0.58 6.16 25.29
C ALA A 205 -0.50 6.08 26.39
N LEU A 206 -1.76 5.85 26.00
CA LEU A 206 -2.87 5.66 26.94
C LEU A 206 -2.63 4.42 27.82
N ALA A 207 -2.27 3.29 27.21
CA ALA A 207 -1.98 2.04 27.93
C ALA A 207 -0.80 2.19 28.89
N GLN A 208 0.29 2.85 28.46
CA GLN A 208 1.44 3.12 29.32
C GLN A 208 1.07 3.95 30.56
N LYS A 209 0.15 4.92 30.42
CA LYS A 209 -0.31 5.75 31.54
C LYS A 209 -1.12 4.95 32.56
N ASP A 210 -1.82 3.91 32.13
CA ASP A 210 -2.51 2.96 33.00
C ASP A 210 -1.58 1.88 33.59
N GLY A 211 -0.30 1.87 33.21
CA GLY A 211 0.67 0.84 33.62
C GLY A 211 0.62 -0.46 32.81
N HIS A 212 -0.06 -0.44 31.66
CA HIS A 212 -0.10 -1.57 30.71
C HIS A 212 1.09 -1.54 29.76
N SER A 213 1.52 -2.74 29.37
CA SER A 213 2.63 -2.98 28.45
C SER A 213 2.18 -2.97 26.98
N VAL A 214 3.12 -2.82 26.05
CA VAL A 214 2.78 -2.82 24.60
C VAL A 214 2.36 -4.22 24.13
N GLU A 215 2.82 -5.26 24.82
CA GLU A 215 2.46 -6.66 24.59
C GLU A 215 0.94 -6.87 24.68
N GLU A 216 0.28 -6.17 25.60
CA GLU A 216 -1.18 -6.21 25.77
C GLU A 216 -1.95 -5.59 24.60
N LEU A 217 -1.27 -4.80 23.77
CA LEU A 217 -1.82 -4.19 22.56
C LEU A 217 -1.59 -5.03 21.30
N THR A 218 -0.92 -6.19 21.41
CA THR A 218 -0.59 -7.05 20.25
C THR A 218 -1.82 -7.39 19.42
N GLY A 219 -2.99 -7.58 20.04
CA GLY A 219 -4.24 -7.89 19.34
C GLY A 219 -4.72 -6.80 18.36
N TYR A 220 -4.21 -5.57 18.45
CA TYR A 220 -4.50 -4.49 17.51
C TYR A 220 -3.58 -4.48 16.29
N LEU A 221 -2.47 -5.22 16.31
CA LEU A 221 -1.47 -5.18 15.25
C LEU A 221 -1.95 -5.81 13.94
N ASP A 222 -3.04 -6.60 13.95
CA ASP A 222 -3.67 -7.07 12.72
C ASP A 222 -4.22 -5.91 11.87
N LEU A 223 -4.85 -4.91 12.49
CA LEU A 223 -5.28 -3.68 11.83
C LEU A 223 -4.08 -2.87 11.34
N VAL A 224 -3.05 -2.72 12.18
CA VAL A 224 -1.85 -1.93 11.83
C VAL A 224 -1.12 -2.56 10.65
N ALA A 225 -0.98 -3.89 10.60
CA ALA A 225 -0.36 -4.56 9.45
C ALA A 225 -1.19 -4.44 8.17
N ILE A 226 -2.53 -4.45 8.28
CA ILE A 226 -3.42 -4.18 7.15
C ILE A 226 -3.23 -2.76 6.63
N ALA A 227 -3.22 -1.77 7.52
CA ALA A 227 -2.97 -0.37 7.18
C ALA A 227 -1.61 -0.17 6.50
N ILE A 228 -0.53 -0.70 7.10
CA ILE A 228 0.83 -0.63 6.53
C ILE A 228 0.86 -1.19 5.10
N GLY A 229 0.20 -2.33 4.89
CA GLY A 229 0.12 -2.94 3.57
C GLY A 229 -0.71 -2.13 2.58
N ALA A 230 -1.88 -1.63 3.02
CA ALA A 230 -2.83 -0.95 2.15
C ALA A 230 -2.38 0.45 1.73
N ASP A 231 -1.73 1.18 2.63
CA ASP A 231 -1.22 2.53 2.40
C ASP A 231 0.19 2.54 1.77
N ILE A 232 0.81 1.35 1.64
CA ILE A 232 2.09 1.18 0.92
C ILE A 232 3.19 2.03 1.58
N VAL A 233 3.16 2.17 2.91
CA VAL A 233 4.22 2.83 3.67
C VAL A 233 5.49 1.96 3.73
N PRO A 234 6.69 2.56 3.89
CA PRO A 234 7.94 1.83 4.06
C PRO A 234 7.88 0.78 5.18
N ILE A 235 8.27 -0.47 4.88
CA ILE A 235 8.44 -1.57 5.85
C ILE A 235 9.88 -1.58 6.37
N THR A 236 10.20 -0.49 7.06
CA THR A 236 11.47 -0.22 7.73
C THR A 236 11.20 0.24 9.16
N GLY A 237 12.24 0.40 10.00
CA GLY A 237 12.08 0.94 11.36
C GLY A 237 10.93 0.30 12.15
N GLU A 238 10.06 1.13 12.74
CA GLU A 238 8.89 0.67 13.51
C GLU A 238 7.88 -0.09 12.65
N ASN A 239 7.58 0.36 11.42
CA ASN A 239 6.64 -0.34 10.54
C ASN A 239 7.07 -1.79 10.28
N ARG A 240 8.37 -2.08 10.23
CA ARG A 240 8.86 -3.46 10.09
C ARG A 240 8.46 -4.31 11.30
N ALA A 241 8.64 -3.81 12.52
CA ALA A 241 8.25 -4.53 13.74
C ALA A 241 6.72 -4.68 13.81
N LEU A 242 5.97 -3.60 13.59
CA LEU A 242 4.51 -3.59 13.59
C LEU A 242 3.94 -4.56 12.55
N ALA A 243 4.45 -4.54 11.31
CA ALA A 243 4.03 -5.45 10.26
C ALA A 243 4.42 -6.92 10.56
N TYR A 244 5.60 -7.15 11.16
CA TYR A 244 6.05 -8.49 11.53
C TYR A 244 5.11 -9.14 12.55
N PHE A 245 4.85 -8.46 13.67
CA PHE A 245 3.95 -8.97 14.70
C PHE A 245 2.49 -8.96 14.25
N GLY A 246 2.05 -7.96 13.49
CA GLY A 246 0.70 -7.91 12.95
C GLY A 246 0.40 -9.05 11.97
N LEU A 247 1.36 -9.45 11.13
CA LEU A 247 1.23 -10.66 10.31
C LEU A 247 1.16 -11.93 11.14
N GLN A 248 1.88 -12.02 12.26
CA GLN A 248 1.75 -13.15 13.17
C GLN A 248 0.33 -13.22 13.73
N VAL A 249 -0.25 -12.08 14.14
CA VAL A 249 -1.64 -12.01 14.61
C VAL A 249 -2.60 -12.45 13.52
N ILE A 250 -2.48 -11.90 12.30
CA ILE A 250 -3.33 -12.27 11.14
C ILE A 250 -3.32 -13.79 10.88
N ASN A 251 -2.15 -14.42 10.98
CA ASN A 251 -1.98 -15.85 10.66
C ASN A 251 -2.33 -16.80 11.81
N THR A 252 -2.43 -16.32 13.05
CA THR A 252 -2.59 -17.21 14.22
C THR A 252 -3.89 -16.96 14.98
N ASN A 253 -4.20 -15.71 15.32
CA ASN A 253 -5.39 -15.33 16.07
C ASN A 253 -5.88 -13.93 15.65
N PRO A 254 -6.32 -13.76 14.39
CA PRO A 254 -6.87 -12.49 13.93
C PRO A 254 -8.18 -12.18 14.65
N ARG A 255 -8.53 -10.89 14.73
CA ARG A 255 -9.88 -10.49 15.14
C ARG A 255 -10.94 -11.12 14.25
N VAL A 256 -12.14 -11.21 14.79
CA VAL A 256 -13.29 -11.92 14.21
C VAL A 256 -13.62 -11.44 12.79
N GLY A 257 -13.63 -10.13 12.54
CA GLY A 257 -13.88 -9.57 11.20
C GLY A 257 -12.82 -9.97 10.15
N ILE A 258 -11.54 -9.92 10.51
CA ILE A 258 -10.45 -10.34 9.62
C ILE A 258 -10.51 -11.85 9.41
N LYS A 259 -10.78 -12.62 10.48
CA LYS A 259 -10.96 -14.07 10.41
C LYS A 259 -12.01 -14.45 9.36
N ALA A 260 -13.16 -13.78 9.37
CA ALA A 260 -14.25 -14.02 8.43
C ALA A 260 -13.87 -13.78 6.96
N ILE A 261 -12.94 -12.84 6.69
CA ILE A 261 -12.38 -12.63 5.35
C ILE A 261 -11.38 -13.73 5.00
N ILE A 262 -10.45 -14.06 5.90
CA ILE A 262 -9.33 -14.96 5.58
C ILE A 262 -9.74 -16.43 5.50
N ASP A 263 -10.79 -16.87 6.20
CA ASP A 263 -11.28 -18.24 6.16
C ASP A 263 -11.81 -18.62 4.75
N GLN A 264 -12.06 -17.62 3.90
CA GLN A 264 -12.41 -17.80 2.49
C GLN A 264 -11.19 -18.01 1.58
N ILE A 265 -9.97 -17.77 2.09
CA ILE A 265 -8.71 -17.83 1.34
C ILE A 265 -8.07 -19.22 1.50
N LYS A 266 -7.82 -19.90 0.38
CA LYS A 266 -7.12 -21.20 0.37
C LYS A 266 -5.61 -21.03 0.40
N LYS A 267 -5.07 -20.45 1.49
CA LYS A 267 -3.62 -20.28 1.70
C LYS A 267 -3.26 -20.51 3.16
N GLN A 268 -2.14 -21.20 3.39
CA GLN A 268 -1.67 -21.54 4.74
C GLN A 268 -1.12 -20.35 5.52
N GLU A 269 -0.34 -19.50 4.85
CA GLU A 269 0.32 -18.35 5.46
C GLU A 269 0.13 -17.14 4.56
N LEU A 270 -0.41 -16.06 5.14
CA LEU A 270 -0.63 -14.77 4.51
C LEU A 270 0.58 -13.87 4.75
N THR A 271 0.98 -13.17 3.70
CA THR A 271 2.09 -12.22 3.65
C THR A 271 1.55 -10.80 3.44
N ILE A 272 2.41 -9.78 3.50
CA ILE A 272 2.03 -8.41 3.09
C ILE A 272 1.45 -8.38 1.68
N THR A 273 1.94 -9.21 0.76
CA THR A 273 1.37 -9.29 -0.59
C THR A 273 -0.09 -9.73 -0.54
N ASP A 274 -0.45 -10.70 0.30
CA ASP A 274 -1.85 -11.13 0.44
C ASP A 274 -2.69 -10.07 1.16
N VAL A 275 -2.12 -9.35 2.12
CA VAL A 275 -2.78 -8.18 2.72
C VAL A 275 -3.13 -7.15 1.64
N VAL A 276 -2.16 -6.74 0.81
CA VAL A 276 -2.33 -5.71 -0.22
C VAL A 276 -3.30 -6.14 -1.33
N PHE A 277 -3.23 -7.39 -1.78
CA PHE A 277 -3.96 -7.85 -2.97
C PHE A 277 -5.23 -8.64 -2.67
N VAL A 278 -5.45 -9.06 -1.42
CA VAL A 278 -6.59 -9.92 -1.04
C VAL A 278 -7.44 -9.26 0.05
N ILE A 279 -6.84 -8.81 1.15
CA ILE A 279 -7.58 -8.27 2.30
C ILE A 279 -7.95 -6.80 2.08
N ALA A 280 -6.95 -5.94 1.86
CA ALA A 280 -7.14 -4.50 1.68
C ALA A 280 -8.13 -4.15 0.56
N PRO A 281 -8.15 -4.82 -0.61
CA PRO A 281 -9.09 -4.46 -1.68
C PRO A 281 -10.55 -4.78 -1.33
N ARG A 282 -10.79 -5.74 -0.43
CA ARG A 282 -12.13 -6.02 0.11
C ARG A 282 -12.58 -4.90 1.03
N ILE A 283 -11.76 -4.57 2.02
CA ILE A 283 -12.04 -3.47 2.96
C ILE A 283 -12.30 -2.15 2.20
N ASN A 284 -11.44 -1.81 1.23
CA ASN A 284 -11.57 -0.60 0.43
C ASN A 284 -12.81 -0.62 -0.49
N ALA A 285 -13.32 -1.79 -0.86
CA ALA A 285 -14.51 -1.89 -1.72
C ALA A 285 -15.76 -1.31 -1.04
N ALA A 286 -15.86 -1.41 0.30
CA ALA A 286 -16.93 -0.80 1.07
C ALA A 286 -17.03 0.71 0.81
N GLY A 287 -15.94 1.45 1.01
CA GLY A 287 -15.89 2.90 0.77
C GLY A 287 -15.94 3.30 -0.71
N ARG A 288 -15.71 2.38 -1.66
CA ARG A 288 -15.82 2.66 -3.10
C ARG A 288 -17.22 2.42 -3.65
N MET A 289 -17.92 1.40 -3.16
CA MET A 289 -19.20 0.96 -3.71
C MET A 289 -20.40 1.38 -2.86
N LYS A 290 -20.19 1.56 -1.56
CA LYS A 290 -21.20 1.99 -0.58
C LYS A 290 -20.57 3.03 0.36
N HIS A 291 -20.39 2.68 1.63
CA HIS A 291 -19.89 3.57 2.68
C HIS A 291 -18.79 2.88 3.50
N GLY A 292 -17.77 3.63 3.93
CA GLY A 292 -16.64 3.06 4.67
C GLY A 292 -17.01 2.47 6.03
N ASN A 293 -18.13 2.90 6.64
CA ASN A 293 -18.65 2.31 7.88
C ASN A 293 -18.90 0.80 7.80
N TYR A 294 -19.19 0.22 6.64
CA TYR A 294 -19.34 -1.23 6.51
C TYR A 294 -18.03 -1.97 6.86
N ALA A 295 -16.88 -1.39 6.51
CA ALA A 295 -15.59 -1.92 6.92
C ALA A 295 -15.39 -1.78 8.43
N VAL A 296 -15.71 -0.63 9.02
CA VAL A 296 -15.58 -0.39 10.47
C VAL A 296 -16.46 -1.37 11.25
N THR A 297 -17.70 -1.60 10.83
CA THR A 297 -18.62 -2.58 11.43
C THR A 297 -18.03 -3.97 11.40
N LEU A 298 -17.51 -4.44 10.26
CA LEU A 298 -16.87 -5.75 10.18
C LEU A 298 -15.64 -5.85 11.10
N LEU A 299 -14.77 -4.84 11.07
CA LEU A 299 -13.48 -4.86 11.78
C LEU A 299 -13.61 -4.66 13.30
N THR A 300 -14.78 -4.21 13.78
CA THR A 300 -15.09 -4.06 15.21
C THR A 300 -16.05 -5.13 15.75
N GLU A 301 -16.59 -5.99 14.89
CA GLU A 301 -17.48 -7.09 15.28
C GLU A 301 -16.76 -8.15 16.13
N THR A 302 -17.47 -8.68 17.12
CA THR A 302 -17.01 -9.67 18.09
C THR A 302 -17.71 -11.03 17.93
N GLU A 303 -18.88 -11.07 17.27
CA GLU A 303 -19.62 -12.29 16.99
C GLU A 303 -19.28 -12.85 15.60
N TYR A 304 -18.70 -14.06 15.57
CA TYR A 304 -18.23 -14.67 14.33
C TYR A 304 -19.33 -14.88 13.28
N HIS A 305 -20.54 -15.27 13.69
CA HIS A 305 -21.64 -15.47 12.76
C HIS A 305 -22.09 -14.15 12.10
N LEU A 306 -22.10 -13.03 12.83
CA LEU A 306 -22.39 -11.71 12.26
C LEU A 306 -21.27 -11.23 11.34
N ALA A 307 -20.01 -11.39 11.75
CA ALA A 307 -18.87 -11.04 10.93
C ALA A 307 -18.81 -11.81 9.60
N VAL A 308 -19.24 -13.07 9.57
CA VAL A 308 -19.36 -13.83 8.31
C VAL A 308 -20.36 -13.16 7.36
N ASN A 309 -21.51 -12.70 7.87
CA ASN A 309 -22.48 -11.99 7.04
C ASN A 309 -21.94 -10.66 6.50
N TYR A 310 -21.28 -9.87 7.36
CA TYR A 310 -20.64 -8.62 6.94
C TYR A 310 -19.49 -8.86 5.95
N ALA A 311 -18.70 -9.91 6.13
CA ALA A 311 -17.64 -10.28 5.20
C ALA A 311 -18.19 -10.69 3.82
N LEU A 312 -19.32 -11.40 3.78
CA LEU A 312 -20.01 -11.72 2.52
C LEU A 312 -20.52 -10.48 1.79
N GLU A 313 -21.06 -9.51 2.54
CA GLU A 313 -21.50 -8.24 1.97
C GLU A 313 -20.32 -7.44 1.38
N ILE A 314 -19.20 -7.36 2.11
CA ILE A 314 -17.96 -6.74 1.61
C ILE A 314 -17.40 -7.48 0.38
N ASP A 315 -17.45 -8.82 0.35
CA ASP A 315 -16.98 -9.59 -0.81
C ASP A 315 -17.88 -9.33 -2.04
N SER A 316 -19.18 -9.14 -1.83
CA SER A 316 -20.12 -8.67 -2.84
C SER A 316 -19.70 -7.31 -3.42
N PHE A 317 -19.41 -6.32 -2.56
CA PHE A 317 -18.93 -5.00 -3.02
C PHE A 317 -17.61 -5.10 -3.78
N ASN A 318 -16.70 -5.97 -3.33
CA ASN A 318 -15.44 -6.20 -4.00
C ASN A 318 -15.63 -6.85 -5.38
N THR A 319 -16.59 -7.77 -5.51
CA THR A 319 -16.95 -8.40 -6.78
C THR A 319 -17.54 -7.36 -7.74
N GLU A 320 -18.54 -6.60 -7.31
CA GLU A 320 -19.15 -5.52 -8.11
C GLU A 320 -18.10 -4.49 -8.57
N ARG A 321 -17.19 -4.11 -7.66
CA ARG A 321 -16.08 -3.20 -7.96
C ARG A 321 -15.16 -3.77 -9.04
N ARG A 322 -14.81 -5.06 -8.96
CA ARG A 322 -13.93 -5.72 -9.94
C ARG A 322 -14.60 -5.86 -11.31
N GLU A 323 -15.87 -6.23 -11.35
CA GLU A 323 -16.63 -6.30 -12.60
C GLU A 323 -16.73 -4.93 -13.27
N THR A 324 -16.99 -3.89 -12.48
CA THR A 324 -17.01 -2.50 -12.95
C THR A 324 -15.64 -2.06 -13.47
N ASP A 325 -14.56 -2.37 -12.75
CA ASP A 325 -13.17 -2.10 -13.15
C ASP A 325 -12.80 -2.79 -14.48
N GLU A 326 -13.14 -4.07 -14.64
CA GLU A 326 -12.91 -4.84 -15.86
C GLU A 326 -13.71 -4.31 -17.05
N GLN A 327 -14.98 -3.94 -16.82
CA GLN A 327 -15.82 -3.31 -17.84
C GLN A 327 -15.21 -1.98 -18.30
N ILE A 328 -14.94 -1.06 -17.38
CA ILE A 328 -14.42 0.28 -17.70
C ILE A 328 -13.05 0.17 -18.38
N THR A 329 -12.19 -0.74 -17.91
CA THR A 329 -10.88 -0.97 -18.54
C THR A 329 -11.03 -1.42 -19.99
N ARG A 330 -11.94 -2.35 -20.28
CA ARG A 330 -12.20 -2.80 -21.65
C ARG A 330 -12.70 -1.66 -22.53
N GLU A 331 -13.68 -0.89 -22.05
CA GLU A 331 -14.23 0.27 -22.78
C GLU A 331 -13.17 1.34 -23.05
N ALA A 332 -12.31 1.62 -22.07
CA ALA A 332 -11.21 2.57 -22.22
C ALA A 332 -10.17 2.11 -23.24
N LEU A 333 -9.80 0.82 -23.23
CA LEU A 333 -8.89 0.23 -24.23
C LEU A 333 -9.49 0.33 -25.65
N GLU A 334 -10.78 0.02 -25.81
CA GLU A 334 -11.48 0.19 -27.09
C GLU A 334 -11.52 1.65 -27.55
N GLN A 335 -11.68 2.61 -26.62
CA GLN A 335 -11.66 4.03 -26.95
C GLN A 335 -10.30 4.45 -27.51
N ILE A 336 -9.19 4.02 -26.87
CA ILE A 336 -7.82 4.30 -27.34
C ILE A 336 -7.61 3.73 -28.75
N GLU A 337 -8.09 2.50 -29.00
CA GLU A 337 -7.96 1.86 -30.31
C GLU A 337 -8.77 2.57 -31.41
N LYS A 338 -10.03 2.89 -31.13
CA LYS A 338 -10.94 3.59 -32.07
C LYS A 338 -10.41 4.98 -32.43
N GLN A 339 -9.80 5.66 -31.47
CA GLN A 339 -9.21 7.01 -31.65
C GLN A 339 -7.79 6.96 -32.24
N LYS A 340 -7.20 5.77 -32.41
CA LYS A 340 -5.82 5.57 -32.90
C LYS A 340 -4.76 6.27 -32.03
N GLU A 341 -4.91 6.15 -30.72
CA GLU A 341 -4.05 6.81 -29.73
C GLU A 341 -3.03 5.89 -29.06
N GLN A 342 -2.79 4.70 -29.64
CA GLN A 342 -1.84 3.72 -29.08
C GLN A 342 -0.41 4.26 -29.01
N GLU A 343 0.00 5.10 -29.96
CA GLU A 343 1.37 5.62 -30.08
C GLU A 343 1.58 7.00 -29.40
N ARG A 344 0.60 7.50 -28.65
CA ARG A 344 0.72 8.75 -27.88
C ARG A 344 1.64 8.64 -26.66
N PHE A 345 2.07 9.79 -26.14
CA PHE A 345 2.81 9.88 -24.89
C PHE A 345 1.91 9.84 -23.66
N THR A 346 0.60 10.03 -23.82
CA THR A 346 -0.38 9.98 -22.74
C THR A 346 -1.59 9.11 -23.09
N THR A 347 -2.27 8.63 -22.05
CA THR A 347 -3.61 8.06 -22.18
C THR A 347 -4.60 9.03 -21.54
N VAL A 348 -5.56 9.56 -22.30
CA VAL A 348 -6.64 10.41 -21.77
C VAL A 348 -7.97 9.91 -22.33
N VAL A 349 -8.76 9.31 -21.45
CA VAL A 349 -10.01 8.62 -21.79
C VAL A 349 -11.17 9.16 -20.96
N TYR A 350 -12.38 9.13 -21.54
CA TYR A 350 -13.60 9.69 -20.93
C TYR A 350 -14.84 8.90 -21.31
N SER A 351 -15.70 8.66 -20.32
CA SER A 351 -17.11 8.32 -20.52
C SER A 351 -17.95 8.93 -19.39
N GLU A 352 -19.15 9.42 -19.71
CA GLU A 352 -20.08 9.93 -18.70
C GLU A 352 -20.65 8.84 -17.78
N THR A 353 -20.57 7.56 -18.19
CA THR A 353 -21.17 6.43 -17.48
C THR A 353 -20.20 5.74 -16.51
N TRP A 354 -18.93 6.12 -16.47
CA TRP A 354 -17.93 5.42 -15.67
C TRP A 354 -18.05 5.73 -14.19
N HIS A 355 -17.94 4.71 -13.35
CA HIS A 355 -18.11 4.87 -11.91
C HIS A 355 -16.93 5.65 -11.27
N LYS A 356 -17.22 6.79 -10.63
CA LYS A 356 -16.22 7.67 -10.01
C LYS A 356 -15.35 6.97 -8.95
N GLY A 357 -15.88 5.99 -8.21
CA GLY A 357 -15.10 5.19 -7.26
C GLY A 357 -14.05 4.26 -7.88
N VAL A 358 -14.10 4.04 -9.20
CA VAL A 358 -13.33 3.00 -9.92
C VAL A 358 -12.32 3.59 -10.90
N ILE A 359 -12.53 4.80 -11.43
CA ILE A 359 -11.65 5.41 -12.44
C ILE A 359 -10.16 5.47 -12.05
N GLY A 360 -9.84 5.60 -10.75
CA GLY A 360 -8.46 5.59 -10.27
C GLY A 360 -7.76 4.22 -10.39
N ILE A 361 -8.52 3.13 -10.31
CA ILE A 361 -8.01 1.76 -10.49
C ILE A 361 -7.77 1.50 -11.98
N VAL A 362 -8.73 1.92 -12.81
CA VAL A 362 -8.62 1.84 -14.27
C VAL A 362 -7.42 2.65 -14.76
N ALA A 363 -7.19 3.85 -14.22
CA ALA A 363 -6.02 4.67 -14.56
C ALA A 363 -4.71 3.92 -14.28
N SER A 364 -4.61 3.20 -13.16
CA SER A 364 -3.45 2.36 -12.85
C SER A 364 -3.30 1.21 -13.85
N ARG A 365 -4.37 0.49 -14.18
CA ARG A 365 -4.32 -0.62 -15.17
C ARG A 365 -3.91 -0.14 -16.57
N LEU A 366 -4.47 0.98 -17.03
CA LEU A 366 -4.11 1.57 -18.31
C LEU A 366 -2.65 2.06 -18.31
N THR A 367 -2.17 2.59 -17.18
CA THR A 367 -0.75 2.90 -16.98
C THR A 367 0.11 1.64 -17.07
N GLU A 368 -0.31 0.51 -16.51
CA GLU A 368 0.44 -0.75 -16.62
C GLU A 368 0.47 -1.32 -18.05
N THR A 369 -0.63 -1.16 -18.80
CA THR A 369 -0.75 -1.65 -20.18
C THR A 369 0.11 -0.85 -21.17
N TYR A 370 0.00 0.48 -21.16
CA TYR A 370 0.72 1.35 -22.11
C TYR A 370 2.00 1.97 -21.54
N TYR A 371 2.23 1.87 -20.23
CA TYR A 371 3.37 2.44 -19.50
C TYR A 371 3.64 3.91 -19.82
N ARG A 372 2.61 4.74 -19.64
CA ARG A 372 2.66 6.20 -19.86
C ARG A 372 1.68 6.95 -18.94
N PRO A 373 1.88 8.26 -18.70
CA PRO A 373 0.96 9.08 -17.91
C PRO A 373 -0.48 8.95 -18.40
N THR A 374 -1.40 8.69 -17.47
CA THR A 374 -2.76 8.26 -17.77
C THR A 374 -3.78 9.04 -16.95
N LEU A 375 -4.85 9.49 -17.60
CA LEU A 375 -6.03 10.09 -16.99
C LEU A 375 -7.30 9.39 -17.46
N VAL A 376 -8.18 9.12 -16.49
CA VAL A 376 -9.51 8.55 -16.73
C VAL A 376 -10.55 9.51 -16.17
N PHE A 377 -11.39 10.05 -17.06
CA PHE A 377 -12.45 11.01 -16.75
C PHE A 377 -13.81 10.34 -16.66
N THR A 378 -14.66 10.86 -15.78
CA THR A 378 -16.10 10.59 -15.75
C THR A 378 -16.90 11.84 -15.41
N LYS A 379 -18.21 11.81 -15.63
CA LYS A 379 -19.13 12.89 -15.26
C LYS A 379 -19.39 12.89 -13.75
N SER A 380 -19.37 14.06 -13.14
CA SER A 380 -19.63 14.28 -11.71
C SER A 380 -20.40 15.59 -11.55
N GLY A 381 -21.73 15.52 -11.54
CA GLY A 381 -22.59 16.70 -11.53
C GLY A 381 -22.54 17.45 -12.86
N ASP A 382 -22.20 18.74 -12.81
CA ASP A 382 -22.04 19.64 -13.95
C ASP A 382 -20.62 19.64 -14.55
N LYS A 383 -19.73 18.82 -13.99
CA LYS A 383 -18.29 18.81 -14.30
C LYS A 383 -17.81 17.41 -14.68
N LEU A 384 -16.60 17.35 -15.24
CA LEU A 384 -15.86 16.09 -15.40
C LEU A 384 -14.86 15.97 -14.25
N ALA A 385 -14.83 14.80 -13.61
CA ALA A 385 -13.85 14.44 -12.60
C ALA A 385 -12.90 13.38 -13.15
N ALA A 386 -11.61 13.50 -12.88
CA ALA A 386 -10.61 12.54 -13.31
C ALA A 386 -9.69 12.06 -12.20
N SER A 387 -9.15 10.86 -12.43
CA SER A 387 -8.00 10.35 -11.69
C SER A 387 -6.81 10.20 -12.63
N ALA A 388 -5.68 10.77 -12.23
CA ALA A 388 -4.42 10.71 -12.92
C ALA A 388 -3.46 9.70 -12.27
N ARG A 389 -2.69 8.99 -13.09
CA ARG A 389 -1.59 8.11 -12.68
C ARG A 389 -0.38 8.35 -13.56
N SER A 390 0.81 8.26 -12.97
CA SER A 390 2.08 8.49 -13.65
C SER A 390 2.95 7.24 -13.70
N VAL A 391 3.93 7.25 -14.59
CA VAL A 391 5.03 6.27 -14.59
C VAL A 391 6.11 6.67 -13.60
N SER A 392 6.88 5.69 -13.15
CA SER A 392 8.02 5.92 -12.25
C SER A 392 9.00 6.92 -12.86
N GLY A 393 9.36 7.95 -12.10
CA GLY A 393 10.28 9.00 -12.55
C GLY A 393 9.62 10.23 -13.18
N PHE A 394 8.35 10.18 -13.59
CA PHE A 394 7.65 11.33 -14.17
C PHE A 394 6.69 11.99 -13.17
N ASP A 395 6.71 13.32 -13.11
CA ASP A 395 5.86 14.10 -12.21
C ASP A 395 4.57 14.55 -12.93
N VAL A 396 3.47 13.86 -12.65
CA VAL A 396 2.18 14.20 -13.26
C VAL A 396 1.59 15.48 -12.67
N TYR A 397 1.95 15.85 -11.44
CA TYR A 397 1.43 17.07 -10.82
C TYR A 397 1.91 18.30 -11.59
N ASN A 398 3.20 18.38 -11.90
CA ASN A 398 3.76 19.49 -12.68
C ASN A 398 3.17 19.54 -14.10
N ALA A 399 2.92 18.39 -14.72
CA ALA A 399 2.27 18.33 -16.03
C ALA A 399 0.81 18.84 -15.98
N LEU A 400 0.09 18.59 -14.88
CA LEU A 400 -1.25 19.14 -14.67
C LEU A 400 -1.22 20.64 -14.36
N GLU A 401 -0.24 21.11 -13.58
CA GLU A 401 -0.05 22.53 -13.29
C GLU A 401 0.20 23.34 -14.56
N ALA A 402 0.99 22.81 -15.49
CA ALA A 402 1.20 23.41 -16.81
C ALA A 402 -0.08 23.46 -17.67
N CYS A 403 -1.11 22.68 -17.32
CA CYS A 403 -2.43 22.66 -17.97
C CYS A 403 -3.52 23.34 -17.14
N ALA A 404 -3.17 24.09 -16.09
CA ALA A 404 -4.12 24.65 -15.12
C ALA A 404 -5.19 25.57 -15.73
N GLU A 405 -4.95 26.17 -16.90
CA GLU A 405 -5.94 27.01 -17.59
C GLU A 405 -7.25 26.28 -17.94
N TYR A 406 -7.20 24.94 -18.08
CA TYR A 406 -8.36 24.12 -18.42
C TYR A 406 -9.01 23.46 -17.20
N ILE A 407 -8.33 23.51 -16.04
CA ILE A 407 -8.68 22.77 -14.83
C ILE A 407 -9.36 23.71 -13.83
N GLU A 408 -10.47 23.28 -13.24
CA GLU A 408 -11.13 24.06 -12.18
C GLU A 408 -10.47 23.84 -10.82
N GLN A 409 -10.17 22.59 -10.50
CA GLN A 409 -9.48 22.21 -9.28
C GLN A 409 -8.65 20.96 -9.54
N PHE A 410 -7.45 20.90 -8.96
CA PHE A 410 -6.68 19.66 -8.89
C PHE A 410 -5.88 19.58 -7.59
N GLY A 411 -5.54 18.37 -7.22
CA GLY A 411 -4.71 18.08 -6.05
C GLY A 411 -4.12 16.69 -6.14
N GLY A 412 -2.99 16.47 -5.47
CA GLY A 412 -2.32 15.17 -5.45
C GLY A 412 -0.82 15.30 -5.24
N HIS A 413 -0.11 14.29 -5.74
CA HIS A 413 1.33 14.13 -5.61
C HIS A 413 1.95 13.71 -6.94
N LYS A 414 3.28 13.60 -6.96
CA LYS A 414 4.10 13.27 -8.13
C LYS A 414 3.57 12.15 -9.02
N TYR A 415 2.96 11.11 -8.46
CA TYR A 415 2.54 9.92 -9.20
C TYR A 415 1.02 9.72 -9.34
N ALA A 416 0.21 10.52 -8.63
CA ALA A 416 -1.24 10.41 -8.64
C ALA A 416 -1.89 11.75 -8.29
N ALA A 417 -2.96 12.10 -9.01
CA ALA A 417 -3.73 13.31 -8.74
C ALA A 417 -5.22 13.10 -9.06
N GLY A 418 -6.07 13.93 -8.47
CA GLY A 418 -7.46 14.13 -8.84
C GLY A 418 -7.65 15.53 -9.41
N LEU A 419 -8.53 15.66 -10.41
CA LEU A 419 -8.86 16.96 -10.99
C LEU A 419 -10.31 17.04 -11.46
N THR A 420 -10.81 18.27 -11.59
CA THR A 420 -12.10 18.57 -12.20
C THR A 420 -11.94 19.62 -13.31
N LEU A 421 -12.75 19.49 -14.36
CA LEU A 421 -12.84 20.48 -15.45
C LEU A 421 -14.25 20.55 -16.01
N LYS A 422 -14.57 21.64 -16.72
CA LYS A 422 -15.81 21.76 -17.48
C LYS A 422 -15.77 20.91 -18.73
N GLU A 423 -16.88 20.30 -19.12
CA GLU A 423 -16.96 19.40 -20.28
C GLU A 423 -16.46 20.07 -21.58
N GLU A 424 -16.72 21.36 -21.76
CA GLU A 424 -16.23 22.17 -22.90
C GLU A 424 -14.70 22.27 -22.99
N ASN A 425 -13.98 22.09 -21.89
CA ASN A 425 -12.51 22.16 -21.84
C ASN A 425 -11.82 20.82 -22.10
N TYR A 426 -12.56 19.71 -22.16
CA TYR A 426 -11.97 18.36 -22.19
C TYR A 426 -10.99 18.14 -23.35
N GLU A 427 -11.39 18.50 -24.57
CA GLU A 427 -10.54 18.30 -25.76
C GLU A 427 -9.30 19.20 -25.76
N ALA A 428 -9.46 20.46 -25.32
CA ALA A 428 -8.34 21.40 -25.20
C ALA A 428 -7.32 20.92 -24.15
N PHE A 429 -7.82 20.47 -22.99
CA PHE A 429 -7.00 19.85 -21.95
C PHE A 429 -6.27 18.61 -22.47
N LYS A 430 -6.96 17.69 -23.14
CA LYS A 430 -6.37 16.45 -23.68
C LYS A 430 -5.20 16.73 -24.62
N GLN A 431 -5.31 17.76 -25.46
CA GLN A 431 -4.24 18.18 -26.37
C GLN A 431 -3.09 18.88 -25.64
N ALA A 432 -3.40 19.76 -24.69
CA ALA A 432 -2.40 20.45 -23.89
C ALA A 432 -1.56 19.47 -23.05
N PHE A 433 -2.23 18.49 -22.42
CA PHE A 433 -1.57 17.47 -21.61
C PHE A 433 -0.64 16.57 -22.44
N GLU A 434 -1.08 16.09 -23.60
CA GLU A 434 -0.22 15.34 -24.53
C GLU A 434 0.99 16.18 -24.97
N THR A 435 0.78 17.46 -25.27
CA THR A 435 1.84 18.38 -25.69
C THR A 435 2.85 18.61 -24.57
N GLU A 436 2.40 18.76 -23.33
CA GLU A 436 3.29 18.98 -22.19
C GLU A 436 4.09 17.72 -21.86
N VAL A 437 3.42 16.56 -21.77
CA VAL A 437 4.10 15.30 -21.46
C VAL A 437 5.10 14.94 -22.55
N SER A 438 4.74 15.06 -23.83
CA SER A 438 5.67 14.75 -24.94
C SER A 438 6.93 15.63 -24.95
N LYS A 439 6.86 16.86 -24.44
CA LYS A 439 8.01 17.76 -24.28
C LYS A 439 8.87 17.42 -23.07
N THR A 440 8.27 16.96 -21.98
CA THR A 440 8.91 16.89 -20.66
C THR A 440 9.31 15.49 -20.23
N ILE A 441 8.68 14.44 -20.77
CA ILE A 441 9.00 13.06 -20.41
C ILE A 441 10.29 12.59 -21.08
N ASP A 442 11.19 12.00 -20.29
CA ASP A 442 12.29 11.22 -20.84
C ASP A 442 11.72 9.95 -21.48
N GLN A 443 11.97 9.75 -22.78
CA GLN A 443 11.50 8.58 -23.53
C GLN A 443 11.92 7.25 -22.90
N SER A 444 13.01 7.21 -22.14
CA SER A 444 13.43 6.02 -21.42
C SER A 444 12.45 5.59 -20.31
N LEU A 445 11.60 6.51 -19.85
CA LEU A 445 10.53 6.27 -18.86
C LEU A 445 9.27 5.65 -19.48
N LEU A 446 9.14 5.62 -20.81
CA LEU A 446 8.05 4.92 -21.51
C LEU A 446 8.28 3.40 -21.58
N THR A 447 9.41 2.92 -21.08
CA THR A 447 9.71 1.49 -20.98
C THR A 447 9.85 1.08 -19.52
N PRO A 448 9.13 0.05 -19.04
CA PRO A 448 9.27 -0.41 -17.67
C PRO A 448 10.69 -0.81 -17.32
N GLU A 449 11.15 -0.40 -16.14
CA GLU A 449 12.45 -0.74 -15.59
C GLU A 449 12.34 -1.88 -14.56
N ILE A 450 13.23 -2.87 -14.66
CA ILE A 450 13.48 -3.83 -13.60
C ILE A 450 14.83 -3.49 -12.95
N LYS A 451 14.78 -3.10 -11.68
CA LYS A 451 15.97 -2.91 -10.84
C LYS A 451 16.38 -4.25 -10.25
N ILE A 452 17.61 -4.67 -10.53
CA ILE A 452 18.16 -5.96 -10.12
C ILE A 452 19.11 -5.72 -8.95
N ASP A 453 18.92 -6.45 -7.86
CA ASP A 453 19.71 -6.30 -6.63
C ASP A 453 21.09 -6.94 -6.74
N SER A 454 21.17 -8.14 -7.32
CA SER A 454 22.43 -8.85 -7.47
C SER A 454 22.40 -9.83 -8.64
N GLU A 455 23.57 -10.08 -9.22
CA GLU A 455 23.78 -11.31 -9.98
C GLU A 455 23.85 -12.50 -9.02
N LEU A 456 23.30 -13.64 -9.43
CA LEU A 456 23.31 -14.88 -8.65
C LEU A 456 23.50 -16.07 -9.60
N ASN A 457 24.40 -16.99 -9.24
CA ASN A 457 24.52 -18.24 -9.98
C ASN A 457 23.36 -19.16 -9.61
N ILE A 458 22.90 -19.99 -10.55
CA ILE A 458 21.83 -20.95 -10.28
C ILE A 458 22.24 -21.95 -9.21
N GLU A 459 23.53 -22.24 -9.13
CA GLU A 459 24.14 -23.12 -8.14
C GLU A 459 23.95 -22.62 -6.71
N ASP A 460 23.97 -21.30 -6.52
CA ASP A 460 23.85 -20.64 -5.23
C ASP A 460 22.39 -20.62 -4.72
N VAL A 461 21.41 -20.94 -5.60
CA VAL A 461 20.00 -21.06 -5.24
C VAL A 461 19.76 -22.39 -4.49
N THR A 462 20.12 -22.39 -3.22
CA THR A 462 19.99 -23.55 -2.31
C THR A 462 18.93 -23.31 -1.24
N SER A 463 18.42 -24.39 -0.62
CA SER A 463 17.49 -24.28 0.51
C SER A 463 18.10 -23.52 1.70
N LYS A 464 19.42 -23.63 1.90
CA LYS A 464 20.13 -22.86 2.94
C LYS A 464 20.07 -21.37 2.65
N PHE A 465 20.41 -20.96 1.43
CA PHE A 465 20.35 -19.57 0.99
C PHE A 465 18.94 -19.00 1.14
N TYR A 466 17.94 -19.73 0.63
CA TYR A 466 16.55 -19.28 0.68
C TYR A 466 16.00 -19.17 2.11
N ARG A 467 16.38 -20.08 3.02
CA ARG A 467 15.97 -19.99 4.44
C ARG A 467 16.45 -18.70 5.11
N ILE A 468 17.61 -18.17 4.71
CA ILE A 468 18.09 -16.88 5.21
C ILE A 468 17.38 -15.74 4.49
N LEU A 469 17.24 -15.82 3.16
CA LEU A 469 16.50 -14.85 2.35
C LEU A 469 15.06 -14.65 2.84
N LYS A 470 14.36 -15.71 3.22
CA LYS A 470 12.98 -15.68 3.73
C LYS A 470 12.86 -14.83 5.01
N GLN A 471 13.91 -14.76 5.82
CA GLN A 471 13.93 -13.94 7.04
C GLN A 471 14.01 -12.42 6.76
N PHE A 472 14.21 -12.00 5.50
CA PHE A 472 14.09 -10.59 5.12
C PHE A 472 12.63 -10.13 5.12
N ALA A 473 11.67 -11.05 5.05
CA ALA A 473 10.26 -10.71 5.21
C ALA A 473 10.00 -10.05 6.59
N PRO A 474 8.94 -9.23 6.73
CA PRO A 474 7.96 -8.85 5.70
C PRO A 474 8.57 -7.98 4.59
N PHE A 475 8.17 -8.26 3.35
CA PHE A 475 8.59 -7.50 2.17
C PHE A 475 7.55 -6.42 1.82
N GLY A 476 8.03 -5.26 1.40
CA GLY A 476 7.22 -4.11 0.98
C GLY A 476 8.10 -2.92 0.62
N PRO A 477 7.53 -1.71 0.44
CA PRO A 477 8.32 -0.50 0.15
C PRO A 477 9.47 -0.33 1.15
N GLY A 478 10.65 0.11 0.70
CA GLY A 478 11.86 0.17 1.54
C GLY A 478 12.54 -1.20 1.81
N ASN A 479 11.81 -2.32 1.70
CA ASN A 479 12.35 -3.67 1.85
C ASN A 479 11.71 -4.64 0.83
N MET A 480 11.88 -4.36 -0.46
CA MET A 480 11.27 -5.17 -1.52
C MET A 480 11.88 -6.58 -1.57
N THR A 481 11.13 -7.55 -2.08
CA THR A 481 11.65 -8.90 -2.37
C THR A 481 12.85 -8.80 -3.31
N PRO A 482 13.99 -9.44 -2.98
CA PRO A 482 15.18 -9.39 -3.84
C PRO A 482 14.93 -9.91 -5.25
N ILE A 483 15.42 -9.16 -6.22
CA ILE A 483 15.43 -9.49 -7.65
C ILE A 483 16.87 -9.83 -8.06
N PHE A 484 17.04 -11.05 -8.56
CA PHE A 484 18.31 -11.56 -9.02
C PHE A 484 18.35 -11.62 -10.55
N MET A 485 19.57 -11.67 -11.10
CA MET A 485 19.77 -12.02 -12.49
C MET A 485 20.84 -13.10 -12.67
N THR A 486 20.67 -13.90 -13.72
CA THR A 486 21.70 -14.80 -14.21
C THR A 486 21.93 -14.53 -15.69
N GLN A 487 23.18 -14.26 -16.06
CA GLN A 487 23.59 -13.85 -17.42
C GLN A 487 23.57 -14.99 -18.44
N LYS A 488 23.63 -16.24 -17.98
CA LYS A 488 23.77 -17.39 -18.86
C LYS A 488 23.12 -18.61 -18.24
N VAL A 489 21.93 -18.93 -18.74
CA VAL A 489 21.20 -20.17 -18.41
C VAL A 489 20.76 -20.87 -19.68
N TYR A 490 20.46 -22.15 -19.55
CA TYR A 490 19.96 -23.01 -20.63
C TYR A 490 18.63 -23.64 -20.19
N ASP A 491 17.67 -23.72 -21.10
CA ASP A 491 16.50 -24.58 -20.88
C ASP A 491 16.91 -26.03 -21.10
N THR A 492 16.39 -26.90 -20.24
CA THR A 492 16.68 -28.34 -20.29
C THR A 492 15.98 -29.08 -21.43
N GLY A 493 15.17 -28.38 -22.24
CA GLY A 493 14.41 -28.90 -23.38
C GLY A 493 12.94 -29.18 -23.07
N PHE A 494 12.47 -28.82 -21.86
CA PHE A 494 11.11 -29.06 -21.39
C PHE A 494 10.31 -27.77 -21.17
N GLY A 495 10.84 -26.64 -21.65
CA GLY A 495 10.12 -25.38 -21.65
C GLY A 495 8.77 -25.51 -22.38
N LYS A 496 7.72 -24.91 -21.80
CA LYS A 496 6.38 -24.89 -22.40
C LYS A 496 5.59 -23.66 -21.97
N CYS A 497 4.66 -23.26 -22.83
CA CYS A 497 3.61 -22.34 -22.44
C CYS A 497 2.58 -23.07 -21.57
N VAL A 498 2.06 -22.39 -20.55
CA VAL A 498 1.05 -22.91 -19.60
C VAL A 498 -0.03 -21.84 -19.36
N GLY A 499 -1.13 -22.25 -18.73
CA GLY A 499 -2.37 -21.46 -18.66
C GLY A 499 -3.33 -21.83 -19.79
N ASP A 500 -4.61 -21.57 -19.60
CA ASP A 500 -5.67 -21.95 -20.55
C ASP A 500 -5.46 -21.27 -21.93
N ASP A 501 -4.86 -20.09 -21.94
CA ASP A 501 -4.52 -19.28 -23.11
C ASP A 501 -3.04 -19.41 -23.54
N GLY A 502 -2.23 -20.20 -22.83
CA GLY A 502 -0.79 -20.30 -23.08
C GLY A 502 0.01 -19.02 -22.81
N SER A 503 -0.53 -18.07 -22.04
CA SER A 503 0.10 -16.77 -21.77
C SER A 503 1.32 -16.84 -20.85
N HIS A 504 1.51 -17.93 -20.12
CA HIS A 504 2.58 -18.07 -19.12
C HIS A 504 3.69 -19.01 -19.61
N LEU A 505 4.91 -18.79 -19.16
CA LEU A 505 6.09 -19.57 -19.55
C LEU A 505 6.60 -20.39 -18.36
N ARG A 506 6.62 -21.72 -18.49
CA ARG A 506 7.26 -22.62 -17.52
C ARG A 506 8.48 -23.27 -18.14
N ILE A 507 9.63 -23.14 -17.49
CA ILE A 507 10.91 -23.69 -17.95
C ILE A 507 11.64 -24.42 -16.83
N THR A 508 12.69 -25.15 -17.17
CA THR A 508 13.60 -25.72 -16.18
C THR A 508 15.01 -25.37 -16.62
N VAL A 509 15.68 -24.55 -15.81
CA VAL A 509 16.94 -23.92 -16.16
C VAL A 509 18.12 -24.56 -15.45
N SER A 510 19.27 -24.54 -16.13
CA SER A 510 20.57 -24.92 -15.59
C SER A 510 21.66 -23.97 -16.10
N SER A 511 22.78 -23.90 -15.39
CA SER A 511 23.95 -23.08 -15.76
C SER A 511 24.68 -23.60 -17.00
N THR A 512 24.66 -24.93 -17.21
CA THR A 512 25.20 -25.60 -18.39
C THR A 512 24.23 -26.69 -18.87
N PRO A 513 24.25 -27.06 -20.16
CA PRO A 513 23.35 -28.09 -20.69
C PRO A 513 23.50 -29.47 -20.02
N GLN A 514 24.64 -29.74 -19.38
CA GLN A 514 24.96 -31.00 -18.70
C GLN A 514 24.87 -30.92 -17.17
N SER A 515 24.57 -29.76 -16.59
CA SER A 515 24.48 -29.63 -15.12
C SER A 515 23.33 -30.45 -14.55
N ASP A 516 23.61 -31.17 -13.47
CA ASP A 516 22.60 -31.89 -12.70
C ASP A 516 21.75 -30.95 -11.83
N GLN A 517 22.28 -29.77 -11.48
CA GLN A 517 21.53 -28.77 -10.74
C GLN A 517 20.59 -28.02 -11.68
N LYS A 518 19.30 -28.32 -11.53
CA LYS A 518 18.21 -27.79 -12.33
C LYS A 518 17.18 -27.17 -11.40
N ILE A 519 16.63 -26.02 -11.81
CA ILE A 519 15.56 -25.36 -11.07
C ILE A 519 14.41 -25.01 -12.00
N VAL A 520 13.19 -25.22 -11.51
CA VAL A 520 11.98 -24.85 -12.24
C VAL A 520 11.83 -23.33 -12.17
N ALA A 521 11.45 -22.72 -13.30
CA ALA A 521 11.09 -21.31 -13.34
C ALA A 521 9.72 -21.10 -13.99
N ILE A 522 8.95 -20.16 -13.45
CA ILE A 522 7.62 -19.78 -13.93
C ILE A 522 7.57 -18.27 -14.17
N GLY A 523 7.15 -17.87 -15.36
CA GLY A 523 6.98 -16.48 -15.77
C GLY A 523 5.55 -16.21 -16.22
N PHE A 524 4.82 -15.44 -15.43
CA PHE A 524 3.46 -15.02 -15.77
C PHE A 524 3.50 -13.95 -16.86
N GLY A 525 2.70 -14.13 -17.92
CA GLY A 525 2.67 -13.21 -19.07
C GLY A 525 3.88 -13.30 -20.01
N LEU A 526 4.79 -14.27 -19.83
CA LEU A 526 6.01 -14.41 -20.63
C LEU A 526 5.90 -15.47 -21.74
N GLY A 527 4.69 -16.00 -22.02
CA GLY A 527 4.46 -17.04 -23.04
C GLY A 527 4.93 -16.63 -24.44
N ASN A 528 4.75 -15.35 -24.81
CA ASN A 528 5.23 -14.80 -26.08
C ASN A 528 6.77 -14.82 -26.24
N LYS A 529 7.52 -15.05 -25.16
CA LYS A 529 8.98 -15.15 -25.15
C LYS A 529 9.50 -16.58 -25.30
N TYR A 530 8.63 -17.56 -25.51
CA TYR A 530 8.99 -18.96 -25.69
C TYR A 530 10.11 -19.17 -26.72
N ASN A 531 10.09 -18.43 -27.84
CA ASN A 531 11.09 -18.61 -28.89
C ASN A 531 12.53 -18.30 -28.45
N LEU A 532 12.72 -17.46 -27.41
CA LEU A 532 14.04 -17.07 -26.89
C LEU A 532 14.79 -18.24 -26.21
N ILE A 533 14.05 -19.22 -25.68
CA ILE A 533 14.63 -20.35 -24.92
C ILE A 533 14.82 -21.61 -25.77
N THR A 534 14.38 -21.59 -27.03
CA THR A 534 14.43 -22.76 -27.92
C THR A 534 15.86 -23.02 -28.43
N ASN A 535 16.08 -24.21 -28.99
CA ASN A 535 17.35 -24.59 -29.64
C ASN A 535 18.58 -24.62 -28.71
N ARG A 536 18.39 -24.75 -27.39
CA ARG A 536 19.46 -24.80 -26.37
C ARG A 536 20.42 -23.61 -26.45
N LYS A 537 19.94 -22.46 -26.92
CA LYS A 537 20.71 -21.22 -26.87
C LYS A 537 20.78 -20.72 -25.42
N PRO A 538 21.93 -20.18 -24.98
CA PRO A 538 21.98 -19.51 -23.70
C PRO A 538 21.14 -18.23 -23.74
N PHE A 539 20.44 -17.94 -22.65
CA PHE A 539 19.68 -16.71 -22.46
C PHE A 539 19.90 -16.15 -21.06
N LYS A 540 19.45 -14.93 -20.84
CA LYS A 540 19.49 -14.23 -19.56
C LYS A 540 18.13 -14.30 -18.89
N ILE A 541 18.12 -14.38 -17.56
CA ILE A 541 16.90 -14.32 -16.76
C ILE A 541 17.01 -13.31 -15.64
N VAL A 542 15.87 -12.69 -15.31
CA VAL A 542 15.68 -11.88 -14.10
C VAL A 542 14.53 -12.48 -13.31
N TYR A 543 14.72 -12.71 -12.02
CA TYR A 543 13.80 -13.49 -11.21
C TYR A 543 13.85 -13.14 -9.72
N SER A 544 12.80 -13.51 -9.00
CA SER A 544 12.85 -13.69 -7.55
C SER A 544 12.84 -15.19 -7.23
N ILE A 545 13.41 -15.59 -6.09
CA ILE A 545 13.36 -16.99 -5.62
C ILE A 545 12.07 -17.17 -4.82
N ASP A 546 11.40 -18.30 -4.98
CA ASP A 546 10.12 -18.60 -4.35
C ASP A 546 10.00 -20.08 -3.96
N GLU A 547 9.04 -20.41 -3.12
CA GLU A 547 8.68 -21.79 -2.73
C GLU A 547 7.42 -22.24 -3.47
N ASN A 548 7.48 -23.42 -4.08
CA ASN A 548 6.31 -24.11 -4.63
C ASN A 548 5.82 -25.15 -3.62
N HIS A 549 4.60 -24.99 -3.13
CA HIS A 549 3.94 -25.95 -2.25
C HIS A 549 2.95 -26.78 -3.07
N TRP A 550 3.27 -28.05 -3.32
CA TRP A 550 2.44 -28.94 -4.12
C TRP A 550 2.37 -30.35 -3.50
N ASN A 551 1.17 -30.86 -3.26
CA ASN A 551 0.92 -32.18 -2.67
C ASN A 551 1.77 -32.46 -1.40
N GLY A 552 1.86 -31.48 -0.50
CA GLY A 552 2.63 -31.60 0.74
C GLY A 552 4.16 -31.56 0.57
N THR A 553 4.66 -31.39 -0.66
CA THR A 553 6.08 -31.21 -0.94
C THR A 553 6.36 -29.72 -1.19
N THR A 554 7.42 -29.21 -0.57
CA THR A 554 7.92 -27.84 -0.81
C THR A 554 9.20 -27.93 -1.64
N SER A 555 9.24 -27.24 -2.78
CA SER A 555 10.43 -27.15 -3.63
C SER A 555 10.75 -25.72 -4.00
N LEU A 556 12.03 -25.40 -4.21
CA LEU A 556 12.42 -24.07 -4.69
C LEU A 556 12.07 -23.93 -6.17
N GLN A 557 11.61 -22.73 -6.53
CA GLN A 557 11.39 -22.31 -7.91
C GLN A 557 11.84 -20.88 -8.12
N LEU A 558 12.03 -20.50 -9.38
CA LEU A 558 12.28 -19.11 -9.78
C LEU A 558 11.00 -18.50 -10.33
N LYS A 559 10.61 -17.34 -9.80
CA LYS A 559 9.54 -16.53 -10.38
C LYS A 559 10.16 -15.52 -11.33
N LEU A 560 10.08 -15.83 -12.64
CA LEU A 560 10.65 -14.99 -13.69
C LEU A 560 9.90 -13.66 -13.77
N ARG A 561 10.67 -12.58 -13.85
CA ARG A 561 10.19 -11.23 -14.16
C ARG A 561 10.40 -10.91 -15.62
N ASP A 562 11.53 -11.34 -16.19
CA ASP A 562 11.83 -11.17 -17.61
C ASP A 562 12.91 -12.15 -18.08
N LEU A 563 13.03 -12.32 -19.40
CA LEU A 563 14.11 -13.04 -20.07
C LEU A 563 14.49 -12.38 -21.40
N LYS A 564 15.77 -12.52 -21.77
CA LYS A 564 16.41 -11.93 -22.95
C LYS A 564 17.38 -12.88 -23.64
#